data_AF-A0A2N9LXV1-F1
#
_entry.id   AF-A0A2N9LXV1-F1
#
_cell.length_a   1.000
_cell.length_b   1.000
_cell.length_c   1.000
_cell.angle_alpha   90.00
_cell.angle_beta   90.00
_cell.angle_gamma   90.00
#
_symmetry.space_group_name_H-M   'P 1'
#
loop_
_entity.id
_entity.type
_entity.pdbx_description
1 polymer ?
#
loop_
_entity_poly.entity_id
_entity_poly.type
_entity_poly.pdbx_seq_one_letter_code
_entity_poly.pdbx_strand_id
1 'polypeptide(L)'
;MLEDKNGTFYQSGSAHLSQSGQELLALLAGELKTLPNKLLIEGHTDAAQYTTDASYSNWELSADRANSARRLLQQDGVRGDQVTQVRGFADQMLRVKNNPYDPSNRRITILVKNLDDSSPPPQFARARVVDSGPKSAIPSSAPPPTKIQSAPVPSAPAKPAVPPPNSGLMNKPTTLFKGAKK
;
A
#
# COMPACT_ATOMS: atom_id res chain seq x y z
N MET A 1 -4.18 9.82 10.16
CA MET A 1 -3.25 8.86 9.54
C MET A 1 -3.32 7.58 10.34
N LEU A 2 -3.44 6.43 9.68
CA LEU A 2 -3.67 5.12 10.31
C LEU A 2 -2.37 4.28 10.26
N GLU A 3 -1.70 4.04 11.39
CA GLU A 3 -0.56 3.11 11.51
C GLU A 3 -0.66 2.18 12.75
N ASP A 4 -0.16 0.94 12.66
CA ASP A 4 -0.07 -0.01 13.79
C ASP A 4 1.35 -0.07 14.37
N LYS A 5 1.55 -0.83 15.46
CA LYS A 5 2.85 -1.03 16.12
C LYS A 5 3.93 -1.68 15.24
N ASN A 6 3.54 -2.33 14.15
CA ASN A 6 4.44 -2.94 13.15
C ASN A 6 4.52 -2.10 11.85
N GLY A 7 3.94 -0.89 11.87
CA GLY A 7 3.99 0.11 10.81
C GLY A 7 2.85 0.08 9.79
N THR A 8 1.90 -0.86 9.84
CA THR A 8 0.85 -0.93 8.80
C THR A 8 -0.37 -1.77 9.19
N PHE A 9 -1.56 -1.18 9.06
CA PHE A 9 -2.86 -1.87 9.20
C PHE A 9 -3.25 -2.76 8.01
N TYR A 10 -2.39 -2.89 7.01
CA TYR A 10 -2.58 -3.76 5.87
C TYR A 10 -1.59 -4.92 5.91
N GLN A 11 -2.07 -6.12 5.63
CA GLN A 11 -1.15 -7.23 5.34
C GLN A 11 -0.39 -6.91 4.04
N SER A 12 0.86 -7.40 3.95
CA SER A 12 1.62 -7.33 2.70
C SER A 12 0.80 -7.99 1.58
N GLY A 13 0.69 -7.33 0.43
CA GLY A 13 -0.10 -7.89 -0.67
C GLY A 13 -1.63 -7.89 -0.48
N SER A 14 -2.18 -7.19 0.52
CA SER A 14 -3.64 -7.15 0.74
C SER A 14 -4.24 -5.75 0.68
N ALA A 15 -5.44 -5.65 0.09
CA ALA A 15 -6.32 -4.48 0.16
C ALA A 15 -7.21 -4.48 1.42
N HIS A 16 -7.17 -5.57 2.20
CA HIS A 16 -7.96 -5.70 3.43
C HIS A 16 -7.20 -5.14 4.64
N LEU A 17 -7.93 -4.39 5.45
CA LEU A 17 -7.48 -3.93 6.75
C LEU A 17 -7.39 -5.12 7.72
N SER A 18 -6.35 -5.12 8.55
CA SER A 18 -6.26 -5.99 9.71
C SER A 18 -7.42 -5.73 10.67
N GLN A 19 -7.68 -6.67 11.57
CA GLN A 19 -8.70 -6.52 12.61
C GLN A 19 -8.52 -5.22 13.41
N SER A 20 -7.28 -4.94 13.85
CA SER A 20 -6.93 -3.70 14.55
C SER A 20 -7.16 -2.44 13.71
N GLY A 21 -6.96 -2.53 12.38
CA GLY A 21 -7.20 -1.42 11.46
C GLY A 21 -8.69 -1.13 11.27
N GLN A 22 -9.52 -2.18 11.23
CA GLN A 22 -10.97 -2.06 11.18
C GLN A 22 -11.50 -1.42 12.46
N GLU A 23 -11.05 -1.87 13.63
CA GLU A 23 -11.45 -1.30 14.93
C GLU A 23 -11.09 0.18 15.05
N LEU A 24 -9.88 0.57 14.66
CA LEU A 24 -9.46 1.97 14.71
C LEU A 24 -10.27 2.84 13.73
N LEU A 25 -10.56 2.30 12.54
CA LEU A 25 -11.34 3.02 11.55
C LEU A 25 -12.80 3.19 11.99
N ALA A 26 -13.37 2.21 12.70
CA ALA A 26 -14.70 2.30 13.29
C ALA A 26 -14.77 3.39 14.38
N LEU A 27 -13.74 3.48 15.23
CA LEU A 27 -13.65 4.57 16.21
C LEU A 27 -13.58 5.94 15.52
N LEU A 28 -12.78 6.06 14.45
CA LEU A 28 -12.71 7.29 13.66
C LEU A 28 -14.06 7.62 13.00
N ALA A 29 -14.78 6.63 12.47
CA ALA A 29 -16.10 6.83 11.88
C ALA A 29 -17.09 7.43 12.88
N GLY A 30 -17.01 7.00 14.15
CA GLY A 30 -17.82 7.53 15.26
C GLY A 30 -17.69 9.04 15.44
N GLU A 31 -16.48 9.58 15.27
CA GLU A 31 -16.20 11.02 15.34
C GLU A 31 -16.54 11.71 14.01
N LEU A 32 -16.07 11.16 12.89
CA LEU A 32 -16.21 11.77 11.57
C LEU A 32 -17.66 11.94 11.13
N LYS A 33 -18.57 11.02 11.50
CA LYS A 33 -19.99 11.12 11.14
C LYS A 33 -20.69 12.34 11.73
N THR A 34 -20.19 12.86 12.85
CA THR A 34 -20.75 14.05 13.52
C THR A 34 -20.37 15.34 12.80
N LEU A 35 -19.33 15.29 11.97
CA LEU A 35 -18.82 16.46 11.28
C LEU A 35 -19.66 16.79 10.02
N PRO A 36 -19.91 18.07 9.74
CA PRO A 36 -20.49 18.51 8.47
C PRO A 36 -19.48 18.43 7.31
N ASN A 37 -18.19 18.31 7.63
CA ASN A 37 -17.07 18.35 6.69
C ASN A 37 -17.09 17.22 5.67
N LYS A 38 -16.61 17.52 4.46
CA LYS A 38 -16.36 16.52 3.42
C LYS A 38 -15.02 15.82 3.65
N LEU A 39 -14.93 14.58 3.20
CA LEU A 39 -13.78 13.69 3.36
C LEU A 39 -13.17 13.35 2.01
N LEU A 40 -11.85 13.27 1.97
CA LEU A 40 -11.10 12.63 0.89
C LEU A 40 -10.31 11.48 1.48
N ILE A 41 -10.24 10.37 0.75
CA ILE A 41 -9.52 9.17 1.17
C ILE A 41 -8.46 8.84 0.12
N GLU A 42 -7.22 8.71 0.57
CA GLU A 42 -6.07 8.44 -0.30
C GLU A 42 -5.37 7.17 0.16
N GLY A 43 -5.06 6.29 -0.78
CA GLY A 43 -4.29 5.08 -0.54
C GLY A 43 -2.88 5.17 -1.11
N HIS A 44 -1.94 4.60 -0.37
CA HIS A 44 -0.53 4.54 -0.72
C HIS A 44 0.04 3.14 -0.47
N THR A 45 1.02 2.77 -1.28
CA THR A 45 1.80 1.54 -1.14
C THR A 45 3.28 1.89 -0.89
N ASP A 46 4.06 0.89 -0.55
CA ASP A 46 5.52 0.95 -0.71
C ASP A 46 5.88 0.67 -2.18
N ALA A 47 7.18 0.75 -2.48
CA ALA A 47 7.73 0.45 -3.81
C ALA A 47 7.90 -1.05 -4.08
N ALA A 48 7.47 -1.93 -3.16
CA ALA A 48 7.49 -3.37 -3.42
C ALA A 48 6.50 -3.68 -4.55
N GLN A 49 6.92 -4.52 -5.49
CA GLN A 49 6.01 -4.98 -6.54
C GLN A 49 4.91 -5.83 -5.91
N TYR A 50 3.66 -5.41 -6.09
CA TYR A 50 2.51 -6.09 -5.51
C TYR A 50 2.29 -7.50 -6.07
N THR A 51 2.32 -7.61 -7.40
CA THR A 51 2.10 -8.86 -8.12
C THR A 51 2.94 -8.88 -9.39
N THR A 52 3.22 -10.09 -9.89
CA THR A 52 3.86 -10.32 -11.18
C THR A 52 2.87 -10.25 -12.35
N ASP A 53 1.56 -10.20 -12.06
CA ASP A 53 0.52 -9.98 -13.06
C ASP A 53 0.59 -8.54 -13.61
N ALA A 54 0.61 -8.39 -14.93
CA ALA A 54 0.69 -7.07 -15.56
C ALA A 54 -0.63 -6.28 -15.46
N SER A 55 -1.75 -6.93 -15.16
CA SER A 55 -3.08 -6.31 -15.13
C SER A 55 -3.41 -5.62 -13.81
N TYR A 56 -2.64 -5.88 -12.75
CA TYR A 56 -2.89 -5.32 -11.42
C TYR A 56 -1.58 -4.87 -10.81
N SER A 57 -1.53 -3.64 -10.33
CA SER A 57 -0.31 -3.01 -9.85
C SER A 57 -0.54 -2.29 -8.52
N ASN A 58 0.49 -1.58 -8.06
CA ASN A 58 0.37 -0.70 -6.91
C ASN A 58 -0.67 0.41 -7.12
N TRP A 59 -1.02 0.75 -8.38
CA TRP A 59 -2.09 1.68 -8.68
C TRP A 59 -3.45 1.13 -8.22
N GLU A 60 -3.82 -0.05 -8.70
CA GLU A 60 -5.08 -0.72 -8.35
C GLU A 60 -5.13 -1.02 -6.85
N LEU A 61 -4.03 -1.54 -6.27
CA LEU A 61 -3.96 -1.83 -4.83
C LEU A 61 -4.23 -0.60 -3.98
N SER A 62 -3.61 0.53 -4.32
CA SER A 62 -3.76 1.76 -3.55
C SER A 62 -5.20 2.29 -3.60
N ALA A 63 -5.86 2.23 -4.76
CA ALA A 63 -7.26 2.61 -4.90
C ALA A 63 -8.21 1.66 -4.16
N ASP A 64 -7.93 0.35 -4.19
CA ASP A 64 -8.73 -0.66 -3.51
C ASP A 64 -8.63 -0.53 -1.98
N ARG A 65 -7.45 -0.25 -1.44
CA ARG A 65 -7.28 0.06 -0.01
C ARG A 65 -8.10 1.29 0.40
N ALA A 66 -8.04 2.36 -0.40
CA ALA A 66 -8.79 3.58 -0.11
C ALA A 66 -10.31 3.32 -0.16
N ASN A 67 -10.79 2.52 -1.11
CA ASN A 67 -12.18 2.10 -1.18
C ASN A 67 -12.60 1.16 -0.04
N SER A 68 -11.70 0.29 0.41
CA SER A 68 -11.91 -0.57 1.57
C SER A 68 -12.18 0.28 2.82
N ALA A 69 -11.33 1.28 3.07
CA ALA A 69 -11.52 2.23 4.17
C ALA A 69 -12.82 3.03 4.03
N ARG A 70 -13.16 3.50 2.81
CA ARG A 70 -14.45 4.17 2.55
C ARG A 70 -15.65 3.33 2.98
N ARG A 71 -15.68 2.04 2.59
CA ARG A 71 -16.78 1.13 2.89
C ARG A 71 -16.94 0.93 4.40
N LEU A 72 -15.84 0.70 5.11
CA LEU A 72 -15.85 0.57 6.58
C LEU A 72 -16.35 1.84 7.27
N LEU A 73 -15.82 3.02 6.89
CA LEU A 73 -16.30 4.29 7.43
C LEU A 73 -17.82 4.47 7.25
N GLN A 74 -18.35 4.12 6.08
CA GLN A 74 -19.78 4.22 5.80
C GLN A 74 -20.61 3.18 6.55
N GLN A 75 -20.11 1.95 6.69
CA GLN A 75 -20.72 0.92 7.51
C GLN A 75 -20.89 1.39 8.96
N ASP A 76 -19.94 2.16 9.47
CA ASP A 76 -19.96 2.70 10.84
C ASP A 76 -20.60 4.10 10.97
N GLY A 77 -21.28 4.56 9.90
CA GLY A 77 -22.21 5.69 9.96
C GLY A 77 -21.72 7.00 9.33
N VAL A 78 -20.55 7.04 8.69
CA VAL A 78 -20.17 8.17 7.83
C VAL A 78 -21.15 8.28 6.66
N ARG A 79 -21.67 9.48 6.41
CA ARG A 79 -22.74 9.66 5.40
C ARG A 79 -22.21 9.38 3.99
N GLY A 80 -23.08 8.86 3.12
CA GLY A 80 -22.72 8.50 1.75
C GLY A 80 -22.16 9.66 0.93
N ASP A 81 -22.67 10.87 1.16
CA ASP A 81 -22.27 12.11 0.50
C ASP A 81 -21.07 12.81 1.18
N GLN A 82 -20.60 12.29 2.32
CA GLN A 82 -19.53 12.92 3.08
C GLN A 82 -18.16 12.62 2.47
N VAL A 83 -17.96 11.40 1.93
CA VAL A 83 -16.75 11.08 1.17
C VAL A 83 -16.91 11.57 -0.27
N THR A 84 -16.10 12.54 -0.66
CA THR A 84 -16.20 13.22 -1.97
C THR A 84 -15.19 12.71 -2.98
N GLN A 85 -14.04 12.19 -2.53
CA GLN A 85 -13.01 11.65 -3.40
C GLN A 85 -12.33 10.44 -2.78
N VAL A 86 -11.98 9.48 -3.64
CA VAL A 86 -11.15 8.33 -3.32
C VAL A 86 -10.02 8.30 -4.34
N ARG A 87 -8.77 8.21 -3.88
CA ARG A 87 -7.58 8.28 -4.73
C ARG A 87 -6.60 7.16 -4.40
N GLY A 88 -5.95 6.61 -5.41
CA GLY A 88 -4.81 5.72 -5.29
C GLY A 88 -3.56 6.42 -5.82
N PHE A 89 -2.48 6.41 -5.05
CA PHE A 89 -1.20 7.04 -5.43
C PHE A 89 -0.06 6.05 -5.64
N ALA A 90 -0.33 4.74 -5.52
CA ALA A 90 0.73 3.72 -5.54
C ALA A 90 1.90 4.12 -4.61
N ASP A 91 3.12 4.01 -5.11
CA ASP A 91 4.39 4.37 -4.49
C ASP A 91 4.87 5.78 -4.86
N GLN A 92 4.04 6.61 -5.50
CA GLN A 92 4.44 7.94 -5.97
C GLN A 92 4.57 8.99 -4.85
N MET A 93 3.98 8.69 -3.68
CA MET A 93 4.00 9.57 -2.50
C MET A 93 4.46 8.81 -1.26
N LEU A 94 5.73 8.39 -1.27
CA LEU A 94 6.36 7.71 -0.13
C LEU A 94 6.48 8.63 1.08
N ARG A 95 6.16 8.10 2.26
CA ARG A 95 6.38 8.77 3.54
C ARG A 95 7.87 8.78 3.87
N VAL A 96 8.52 7.63 3.73
CA VAL A 96 9.94 7.42 3.99
C VAL A 96 10.67 7.33 2.65
N LYS A 97 10.97 8.49 2.06
CA LYS A 97 11.55 8.57 0.70
C LYS A 97 12.92 7.89 0.57
N ASN A 98 13.71 7.89 1.64
CA ASN A 98 15.02 7.26 1.70
C ASN A 98 14.95 5.73 1.91
N ASN A 99 13.76 5.19 2.20
CA ASN A 99 13.51 3.75 2.25
C ASN A 99 12.18 3.43 1.55
N PRO A 100 12.16 3.29 0.21
CA PRO A 100 10.93 3.07 -0.55
C PRO A 100 10.15 1.81 -0.17
N TYR A 101 10.84 0.81 0.38
CA TYR A 101 10.26 -0.47 0.83
C TYR A 101 9.79 -0.44 2.29
N ASP A 102 9.89 0.70 2.96
CA ASP A 102 9.47 0.83 4.36
C ASP A 102 7.98 0.48 4.50
N PRO A 103 7.62 -0.46 5.40
CA PRO A 103 6.24 -0.83 5.69
C PRO A 103 5.30 0.35 5.93
N SER A 104 5.79 1.43 6.52
CA SER A 104 4.99 2.60 6.82
C SER A 104 4.57 3.45 5.62
N ASN A 105 5.14 3.17 4.44
CA ASN A 105 4.63 3.73 3.19
C ASN A 105 3.25 3.16 2.83
N ARG A 106 2.90 1.96 3.33
CA ARG A 106 1.60 1.28 3.16
C ARG A 106 0.55 1.89 4.11
N ARG A 107 -0.09 2.99 3.68
CA ARG A 107 -0.99 3.78 4.54
C ARG A 107 -2.25 4.23 3.81
N ILE A 108 -3.27 4.58 4.60
CA ILE A 108 -4.42 5.39 4.19
C ILE A 108 -4.35 6.76 4.85
N THR A 109 -4.60 7.78 4.04
CA THR A 109 -4.78 9.16 4.48
C THR A 109 -6.26 9.51 4.39
N ILE A 110 -6.84 9.99 5.49
CA ILE A 110 -8.20 10.54 5.51
C ILE A 110 -8.04 12.04 5.75
N LEU A 111 -8.44 12.83 4.77
CA LEU A 111 -8.40 14.29 4.82
C LEU A 111 -9.80 14.80 5.13
N VAL A 112 -9.91 15.69 6.11
CA VAL A 112 -11.16 16.37 6.45
C VAL A 112 -11.09 17.78 5.87
N LYS A 113 -11.92 18.06 4.87
CA LYS A 113 -11.95 19.36 4.20
C LYS A 113 -12.57 20.40 5.15
N ASN A 114 -11.94 21.57 5.25
CA ASN A 114 -12.52 22.70 5.95
C ASN A 114 -13.84 23.13 5.27
N LEU A 115 -14.80 23.63 6.07
CA LEU A 115 -16.11 24.05 5.56
C LEU A 115 -16.00 25.32 4.73
N ASP A 116 -15.06 26.18 5.11
CA ASP A 116 -14.70 27.39 4.40
C ASP A 116 -13.23 27.23 3.96
N ASP A 117 -12.87 27.66 2.76
CA ASP A 117 -11.46 27.65 2.31
C ASP A 117 -10.55 28.52 3.21
N SER A 118 -11.13 29.23 4.19
CA SER A 118 -10.48 30.08 5.19
C SER A 118 -10.39 29.50 6.62
N SER A 119 -10.94 28.31 6.91
CA SER A 119 -10.88 27.75 8.29
C SER A 119 -9.56 27.00 8.52
N PRO A 120 -8.94 27.06 9.72
CA PRO A 120 -7.75 26.26 10.04
C PRO A 120 -8.07 24.76 10.10
N PRO A 121 -7.11 23.87 9.79
CA PRO A 121 -7.34 22.43 9.74
C PRO A 121 -7.88 21.89 11.08
N PRO A 122 -8.82 20.93 11.07
CA PRO A 122 -9.40 20.37 12.28
C PRO A 122 -8.32 19.74 13.15
N GLN A 123 -8.22 20.23 14.40
CA GLN A 123 -7.29 19.70 15.39
C GLN A 123 -7.91 18.46 16.02
N PHE A 124 -7.46 17.27 15.61
CA PHE A 124 -7.82 16.05 16.32
C PHE A 124 -7.06 16.02 17.65
N ALA A 125 -7.78 16.03 18.77
CA ALA A 125 -7.20 15.68 20.06
C ALA A 125 -6.59 14.28 19.91
N ARG A 126 -5.29 14.14 20.17
CA ARG A 126 -4.60 12.85 20.10
C ARG A 126 -5.34 11.88 21.03
N ALA A 127 -6.05 10.92 20.45
CA ALA A 127 -6.65 9.83 21.21
C ALA A 127 -5.50 9.15 21.99
N ARG A 128 -5.48 9.35 23.31
CA ARG A 128 -4.58 8.61 24.19
C ARG A 128 -5.10 7.18 24.20
N VAL A 129 -4.35 6.26 23.59
CA VAL A 129 -4.55 4.83 23.81
C VAL A 129 -4.28 4.58 25.30
N VAL A 130 -5.34 4.35 26.06
CA VAL A 130 -5.26 4.04 27.49
C VAL A 130 -4.93 2.56 27.59
N ASP A 131 -3.64 2.24 27.72
CA ASP A 131 -3.19 0.87 27.97
C ASP A 131 -3.61 0.48 29.40
N SER A 132 -4.73 -0.22 29.52
CA SER A 132 -5.15 -0.86 30.76
C SER A 132 -4.83 -2.35 30.68
N GLY A 133 -3.60 -2.71 31.05
CA GLY A 133 -3.15 -4.11 31.12
C GLY A 133 -2.03 -4.29 32.16
N PRO A 134 -2.03 -5.38 32.95
CA PRO A 134 -1.32 -5.44 34.22
C PRO A 134 0.19 -5.70 34.08
N LYS A 135 0.90 -5.16 35.07
CA LYS A 135 2.34 -5.28 35.33
C LYS A 135 2.75 -6.75 35.54
N SER A 136 3.33 -7.38 34.52
CA SER A 136 4.09 -8.62 34.68
C SER A 136 5.58 -8.33 34.47
N ALA A 137 6.30 -8.33 35.59
CA ALA A 137 7.75 -8.32 35.63
C ALA A 137 8.28 -9.67 35.12
N ILE A 138 9.28 -9.63 34.22
CA ILE A 138 10.16 -10.76 33.94
C ILE A 138 11.60 -10.24 34.10
N PRO A 139 12.45 -10.89 34.92
CA PRO A 139 13.78 -10.40 35.27
C PRO A 139 14.76 -10.55 34.09
N SER A 140 15.60 -9.53 33.94
CA SER A 140 16.69 -9.46 32.96
C SER A 140 17.96 -10.09 33.53
N SER A 141 18.41 -11.22 32.98
CA SER A 141 19.80 -11.66 33.09
C SER A 141 20.19 -12.65 31.98
N ALA A 142 20.90 -12.20 30.94
CA ALA A 142 21.88 -12.98 30.17
C ALA A 142 22.73 -12.06 29.24
N PRO A 143 23.99 -12.42 28.92
CA PRO A 143 25.11 -11.50 28.68
C PRO A 143 25.31 -11.05 27.21
N PRO A 144 26.20 -10.07 26.92
CA PRO A 144 26.37 -9.51 25.58
C PRO A 144 27.06 -10.49 24.60
N PRO A 145 26.79 -10.40 23.28
CA PRO A 145 27.39 -11.29 22.30
C PRO A 145 28.86 -10.96 22.00
N THR A 146 29.69 -11.99 22.10
CA THR A 146 31.09 -12.07 21.70
C THR A 146 31.28 -11.87 20.19
N LYS A 147 32.32 -11.09 19.82
CA LYS A 147 32.79 -10.90 18.44
C LYS A 147 33.05 -12.23 17.74
N ILE A 148 32.42 -12.45 16.58
CA ILE A 148 32.79 -13.54 15.66
C ILE A 148 33.54 -12.93 14.48
N GLN A 149 34.73 -13.48 14.25
CA GLN A 149 35.72 -13.07 13.25
C GLN A 149 35.28 -13.40 11.83
N SER A 150 35.71 -12.55 10.91
CA SER A 150 35.60 -12.65 9.45
C SER A 150 36.50 -13.76 8.87
N ALA A 151 35.94 -14.58 7.96
CA ALA A 151 36.68 -15.45 7.04
C ALA A 151 35.97 -15.44 5.65
N PRO A 152 36.69 -15.75 4.55
CA PRO A 152 36.61 -15.00 3.30
C PRO A 152 35.53 -15.46 2.31
N VAL A 153 35.15 -14.53 1.45
CA VAL A 153 34.23 -14.66 0.32
C VAL A 153 34.86 -15.50 -0.80
N PRO A 154 34.23 -16.56 -1.32
CA PRO A 154 34.58 -17.13 -2.61
C PRO A 154 33.90 -16.37 -3.76
N SER A 155 34.71 -16.04 -4.75
CA SER A 155 34.42 -15.28 -5.96
C SER A 155 33.33 -15.88 -6.85
N ALA A 156 32.69 -14.98 -7.61
CA ALA A 156 31.53 -15.14 -8.50
C ALA A 156 31.59 -16.29 -9.54
N PRO A 157 30.43 -16.55 -10.19
CA PRO A 157 30.46 -16.63 -11.65
C PRO A 157 29.38 -15.80 -12.37
N ALA A 158 29.86 -15.18 -13.45
CA ALA A 158 29.28 -15.00 -14.79
C ALA A 158 27.89 -14.37 -15.02
N LYS A 159 27.90 -13.37 -15.92
CA LYS A 159 26.78 -12.64 -16.50
C LYS A 159 25.77 -13.55 -17.23
N PRO A 160 24.47 -13.19 -17.28
CA PRO A 160 23.51 -13.83 -18.19
C PRO A 160 23.85 -13.52 -19.65
N ALA A 161 23.87 -14.55 -20.50
CA ALA A 161 24.04 -14.44 -21.93
C ALA A 161 22.77 -13.90 -22.61
N VAL A 162 22.94 -12.92 -23.49
CA VAL A 162 21.92 -12.43 -24.43
C VAL A 162 21.88 -13.39 -25.63
N PRO A 163 20.73 -13.95 -26.04
CA PRO A 163 20.65 -14.75 -27.26
C PRO A 163 20.74 -13.85 -28.52
N PRO A 164 21.39 -14.31 -29.60
CA PRO A 164 21.58 -13.51 -30.81
C PRO A 164 20.26 -13.31 -31.59
N PRO A 165 20.17 -12.24 -32.41
CA PRO A 165 19.02 -12.00 -33.27
C PRO A 165 18.96 -13.02 -34.41
N ASN A 166 17.80 -13.64 -34.59
CA ASN A 166 17.56 -14.60 -35.64
C ASN A 166 17.49 -13.88 -37.00
N SER A 167 18.57 -13.98 -37.80
CA SER A 167 18.64 -13.45 -39.16
C SER A 167 18.45 -14.57 -40.17
N GLY A 168 17.26 -14.61 -40.79
CA GLY A 168 17.06 -15.01 -42.18
C GLY A 168 16.95 -16.49 -42.49
N LEU A 169 15.75 -16.92 -42.88
CA LEU A 169 15.57 -17.76 -44.07
C LEU A 169 14.31 -17.32 -44.82
N MET A 170 14.57 -16.74 -45.99
CA MET A 170 13.63 -16.42 -47.06
C MET A 170 12.82 -17.66 -47.46
N ASN A 171 11.49 -17.57 -47.38
CA ASN A 171 10.62 -18.34 -48.25
C ASN A 171 10.05 -17.40 -49.33
N LYS A 172 10.45 -17.67 -50.58
CA LYS A 172 10.02 -17.00 -51.81
C LYS A 172 8.56 -17.35 -52.14
N PRO A 173 7.85 -16.52 -52.92
CA PRO A 173 6.47 -16.77 -53.30
C PRO A 173 6.41 -17.79 -54.44
N THR A 174 5.55 -18.81 -54.31
CA THR A 174 5.13 -19.63 -55.43
C THR A 174 3.76 -19.15 -55.90
N THR A 175 3.77 -18.44 -57.02
CA THR A 175 2.58 -18.17 -57.83
C THR A 175 2.69 -19.07 -59.07
N LEU A 176 1.71 -19.93 -59.33
CA LEU A 176 1.40 -20.34 -60.70
C LEU A 176 -0.05 -20.86 -60.83
N PHE A 177 -0.88 -20.06 -61.53
CA PHE A 177 -1.92 -20.37 -62.54
C PHE A 177 -2.87 -21.57 -62.34
N LYS A 178 -4.12 -21.64 -62.81
CA LYS A 178 -5.13 -20.81 -63.50
C LYS A 178 -6.28 -21.78 -63.83
N GLY A 179 -7.54 -21.36 -63.73
CA GLY A 179 -8.68 -22.08 -64.32
C GLY A 179 -9.96 -21.87 -63.51
N ALA A 180 -10.82 -20.91 -63.82
CA ALA A 180 -11.76 -20.83 -64.95
C ALA A 180 -13.19 -21.12 -64.48
N LYS A 181 -14.08 -20.19 -64.83
CA LYS A 181 -15.52 -20.13 -64.54
C LYS A 181 -16.27 -21.38 -65.02
N LYS A 182 -17.24 -21.87 -64.25
CA LYS A 182 -18.69 -21.64 -64.42
C LYS A 182 -19.46 -22.37 -63.34
#